data_AF-A0A9E6BLF1-F1
#
_entry.id   AF-A0A9E6BLF1-F1
#
_cell.length_a   1.000
_cell.length_b   1.000
_cell.length_c   1.000
_cell.angle_alpha   90.00
_cell.angle_beta   90.00
_cell.angle_gamma   90.00
#
_symmetry.space_group_name_H-M   'P 1'
#
loop_
_entity.id
_entity.type
_entity.pdbx_description
1 polymer ?
#
loop_
_entity_poly.entity_id
_entity_poly.type
_entity_poly.pdbx_seq_one_letter_code
_entity_poly.pdbx_strand_id
1 'polypeptide(L)'
;MVVVVWPEHPLADRESVSVRELDGQRFVAFSFQLTIRKKIARWLRQARVSVNVVHEFDNIEYIKRAVEIGSGITVLPVPTVRRELESGTLVAIPFQDVEWYRPLGIIHKRHKALTTPCLKFVELLRESVDNGSPAEWGGNSEGIPGDPKTPSLAGDSDEESREVASGELATSAESHSAS
;
A
#
# COMPACT_ATOMS: atom_id res chain seq x y z
N MET A 1 4.70 -5.23 -1.58
CA MET A 1 4.13 -5.97 -0.41
C MET A 1 4.53 -7.42 -0.59
N VAL A 2 4.79 -8.16 0.48
CA VAL A 2 5.22 -9.57 0.42
C VAL A 2 4.37 -10.41 1.37
N VAL A 3 4.25 -11.70 1.07
CA VAL A 3 3.76 -12.68 2.05
C VAL A 3 4.87 -12.93 3.06
N VAL A 4 4.52 -12.97 4.33
CA VAL A 4 5.48 -13.24 5.41
C VAL A 4 5.04 -14.47 6.17
N VAL A 5 5.97 -15.39 6.35
CA VAL A 5 5.77 -16.70 6.98
C VAL A 5 6.93 -17.00 7.93
N TRP A 6 6.78 -18.01 8.79
CA TRP A 6 7.89 -18.57 9.56
C TRP A 6 8.70 -19.57 8.71
N PRO A 7 9.97 -19.86 9.07
CA PRO A 7 10.87 -20.67 8.24
C PRO A 7 10.36 -22.09 7.93
N GLU A 8 9.63 -22.73 8.85
CA GLU A 8 9.10 -24.08 8.67
C GLU A 8 7.74 -24.11 7.93
N HIS A 9 7.24 -22.98 7.47
CA HIS A 9 5.99 -22.93 6.71
C HIS A 9 6.17 -23.55 5.32
N PRO A 10 5.20 -24.32 4.77
CA PRO A 10 5.34 -24.94 3.44
C PRO A 10 5.60 -23.99 2.27
N LEU A 11 5.30 -22.69 2.42
CA LEU A 11 5.58 -21.68 1.41
C LEU A 11 6.99 -21.07 1.54
N ALA A 12 7.72 -21.32 2.63
CA ALA A 12 9.00 -20.65 2.91
C ALA A 12 10.07 -20.93 1.84
N ASP A 13 10.08 -22.13 1.25
CA ASP A 13 11.05 -22.53 0.22
C ASP A 13 10.65 -22.09 -1.20
N ARG A 14 9.57 -21.30 -1.35
CA ARG A 14 9.07 -20.87 -2.65
C ARG A 14 9.72 -19.56 -3.08
N GLU A 15 10.15 -19.49 -4.34
CA GLU A 15 10.66 -18.24 -4.94
C GLU A 15 9.59 -17.15 -5.04
N SER A 16 8.34 -17.55 -5.30
CA SER A 16 7.18 -16.66 -5.36
C SER A 16 5.88 -17.41 -5.07
N VAL A 17 4.83 -16.65 -4.78
CA VAL A 17 3.50 -17.17 -4.44
C VAL A 17 2.40 -16.44 -5.21
N SER A 18 1.45 -17.19 -5.77
CA SER A 18 0.25 -16.62 -6.35
C SER A 18 -0.66 -16.09 -5.23
N VAL A 19 -1.35 -14.98 -5.47
CA VAL A 19 -2.34 -14.47 -4.50
C VAL A 19 -3.40 -15.53 -4.17
N ARG A 20 -3.72 -16.40 -5.12
CA ARG A 20 -4.70 -17.49 -4.94
C ARG A 20 -4.26 -18.54 -3.92
N GLU A 21 -2.96 -18.73 -3.73
CA GLU A 21 -2.43 -19.69 -2.74
C GLU A 21 -2.67 -19.23 -1.29
N LEU A 22 -3.11 -17.97 -1.08
CA LEU A 22 -3.55 -17.48 0.24
C LEU A 22 -4.97 -17.93 0.59
N ASP A 23 -5.74 -18.48 -0.35
CA ASP A 23 -7.13 -18.87 -0.10
C ASP A 23 -7.20 -19.96 0.99
N GLY A 24 -8.06 -19.73 1.99
CA GLY A 24 -8.20 -20.62 3.15
C GLY A 24 -7.05 -20.60 4.16
N GLN A 25 -5.95 -19.89 3.91
CA GLN A 25 -4.81 -19.84 4.83
C GLN A 25 -5.17 -19.16 6.16
N ARG A 26 -4.58 -19.64 7.25
CA ARG A 26 -4.62 -18.95 8.56
C ARG A 26 -3.86 -17.63 8.42
N PHE A 27 -4.52 -16.53 8.75
CA PHE A 27 -4.01 -15.19 8.47
C PHE A 27 -3.99 -14.33 9.73
N VAL A 28 -2.83 -13.76 10.04
CA VAL A 28 -2.66 -12.76 11.09
C VAL A 28 -2.84 -11.38 10.46
N ALA A 29 -3.89 -10.67 10.87
CA ALA A 29 -4.29 -9.44 10.23
C ALA A 29 -4.07 -8.20 11.12
N PHE A 30 -4.04 -7.03 10.47
CA PHE A 30 -4.24 -5.77 11.16
C PHE A 30 -5.70 -5.64 11.65
N SER A 31 -5.91 -4.97 12.78
CA SER A 31 -7.25 -4.64 13.30
C SER A 31 -8.12 -3.94 12.26
N PHE A 32 -9.41 -4.29 12.21
CA PHE A 32 -10.37 -3.78 11.22
C PHE A 32 -10.50 -2.25 11.17
N GLN A 33 -10.17 -1.55 12.26
CA GLN A 33 -10.20 -0.09 12.31
C GLN A 33 -9.13 0.57 11.44
N LEU A 34 -8.03 -0.15 11.15
CA LEU A 34 -6.90 0.39 10.41
C LEU A 34 -7.14 0.44 8.90
N THR A 35 -6.76 1.55 8.28
CA THR A 35 -6.84 1.74 6.81
C THR A 35 -6.08 0.65 6.06
N ILE A 36 -4.96 0.16 6.60
CA ILE A 36 -4.18 -0.91 5.97
C ILE A 36 -4.96 -2.23 5.93
N ARG A 37 -5.70 -2.59 6.99
CA ARG A 37 -6.58 -3.78 6.97
C ARG A 37 -7.64 -3.68 5.88
N LYS A 38 -8.30 -2.53 5.77
CA LYS A 38 -9.31 -2.28 4.73
C LYS A 38 -8.71 -2.39 3.31
N LYS A 39 -7.47 -1.93 3.12
CA LYS A 39 -6.75 -2.06 1.85
C LYS A 39 -6.39 -3.52 1.53
N ILE A 40 -5.84 -4.28 2.48
CA ILE A 40 -5.54 -5.71 2.34
C ILE A 40 -6.82 -6.49 2.00
N ALA A 41 -7.91 -6.27 2.76
CA ALA A 41 -9.17 -6.98 2.55
C ALA A 41 -9.77 -6.69 1.16
N ARG A 42 -9.71 -5.42 0.71
CA ARG A 42 -10.17 -5.06 -0.64
C ARG A 42 -9.33 -5.75 -1.72
N TRP A 43 -8.02 -5.77 -1.55
CA TRP A 43 -7.10 -6.39 -2.48
C TRP A 43 -7.32 -7.90 -2.59
N LEU A 44 -7.44 -8.61 -1.46
CA LEU A 44 -7.78 -10.04 -1.43
C LEU A 44 -9.15 -10.30 -2.10
N ARG A 45 -10.15 -9.47 -1.81
CA ARG A 45 -11.49 -9.59 -2.43
C ARG A 45 -11.45 -9.40 -3.94
N GLN A 46 -10.66 -8.46 -4.46
CA GLN A 46 -10.49 -8.26 -5.89
C GLN A 46 -9.86 -9.49 -6.56
N ALA A 47 -8.94 -10.16 -5.87
CA ALA A 47 -8.35 -11.43 -6.30
C ALA A 47 -9.27 -12.64 -6.11
N ARG A 48 -10.48 -12.45 -5.54
CA ARG A 48 -11.43 -13.53 -5.16
C ARG A 48 -10.84 -14.53 -4.17
N VAL A 49 -10.05 -14.03 -3.23
CA VAL A 49 -9.37 -14.83 -2.19
C VAL A 49 -9.97 -14.51 -0.83
N SER A 50 -10.25 -15.56 -0.05
CA SER A 50 -10.77 -15.50 1.31
C SER A 50 -9.82 -16.18 2.29
N VAL A 51 -9.18 -15.39 3.14
CA VAL A 51 -8.29 -15.88 4.20
C VAL A 51 -9.05 -16.15 5.49
N ASN A 52 -8.57 -17.09 6.31
CA ASN A 52 -9.10 -17.33 7.66
C ASN A 52 -8.36 -16.46 8.67
N VAL A 53 -8.97 -15.33 9.08
CA VAL A 53 -8.34 -14.42 10.04
C VAL A 53 -8.41 -14.99 11.45
N VAL A 54 -7.26 -15.44 11.96
CA VAL A 54 -7.15 -16.13 13.26
C VAL A 54 -6.76 -15.18 14.40
N HIS A 55 -6.05 -14.10 14.08
CA HIS A 55 -5.64 -13.08 15.03
C HIS A 55 -5.70 -11.70 14.39
N GLU A 56 -6.00 -10.69 15.20
CA GLU A 56 -5.99 -9.29 14.80
C GLU A 56 -5.21 -8.45 15.79
N PHE A 57 -4.29 -7.62 15.30
CA PHE A 57 -3.49 -6.70 16.11
C PHE A 57 -3.46 -5.30 15.49
N ASP A 58 -3.35 -4.27 16.31
CA ASP A 58 -3.13 -2.89 15.86
C ASP A 58 -1.64 -2.52 15.75
N ASN A 59 -0.76 -3.30 16.39
CA ASN A 59 0.69 -3.17 16.34
C ASN A 59 1.33 -4.23 15.42
N ILE A 60 2.16 -3.76 14.48
CA ILE A 60 2.89 -4.62 13.54
C ILE A 60 3.88 -5.56 14.23
N GLU A 61 4.48 -5.16 15.35
CA GLU A 61 5.41 -6.02 16.09
C GLU A 61 4.68 -7.27 16.62
N TYR A 62 3.44 -7.14 17.09
CA TYR A 62 2.64 -8.29 17.52
C TYR A 62 2.21 -9.20 16.37
N ILE A 63 1.95 -8.62 15.19
CA ILE A 63 1.72 -9.41 13.98
C ILE A 63 2.95 -10.26 13.67
N LYS A 64 4.15 -9.66 13.64
CA LYS A 64 5.40 -10.39 13.38
C LYS A 64 5.61 -11.51 14.40
N ARG A 65 5.45 -11.24 15.69
CA ARG A 65 5.58 -12.25 16.75
C ARG A 65 4.60 -13.41 16.59
N ALA A 66 3.34 -13.13 16.23
CA ALA A 66 2.35 -14.18 15.99
C ALA A 66 2.70 -15.06 14.78
N VAL A 67 3.27 -14.47 13.73
CA VAL A 67 3.75 -15.19 12.54
C VAL A 67 4.98 -16.03 12.89
N GLU A 68 5.95 -15.48 13.64
CA GLU A 68 7.16 -16.19 14.09
C GLU A 68 6.83 -17.48 14.85
N ILE A 69 5.76 -17.49 15.66
CA ILE A 69 5.34 -18.68 16.42
C ILE A 69 4.39 -19.61 15.64
N GLY A 70 4.19 -19.39 14.34
CA GLY A 70 3.38 -20.27 13.48
C GLY A 70 1.86 -20.09 13.64
N SER A 71 1.39 -18.93 14.12
CA SER A 71 -0.05 -18.69 14.25
C SER A 71 -0.75 -18.49 12.91
N GLY A 72 -0.03 -18.13 11.86
CA GLY A 72 -0.57 -17.92 10.51
C GLY A 72 0.36 -17.05 9.68
N ILE A 73 0.03 -16.90 8.40
CA ILE A 73 0.76 -16.05 7.46
C ILE A 73 0.25 -14.60 7.55
N THR A 74 1.00 -13.65 7.00
CA THR A 74 0.52 -12.26 6.87
C THR A 74 1.04 -11.61 5.59
N VAL A 75 0.61 -10.38 5.31
CA VAL A 75 1.11 -9.57 4.18
C VAL A 75 1.58 -8.23 4.69
N LEU A 76 2.87 -7.95 4.52
CA LEU A 76 3.54 -6.76 5.06
C LEU A 76 4.41 -6.05 3.99
N PRO A 77 4.73 -4.77 4.18
CA PRO A 77 5.77 -4.11 3.41
C PRO A 77 7.15 -4.69 3.76
N VAL A 78 8.01 -4.91 2.77
CA VAL A 78 9.37 -5.44 2.99
C VAL A 78 10.17 -4.64 4.05
N PRO A 79 10.14 -3.29 4.07
CA PRO A 79 10.92 -2.52 5.05
C PRO A 79 10.55 -2.82 6.52
N THR A 80 9.34 -3.32 6.79
CA THR A 80 8.90 -3.57 8.18
C THR A 80 9.38 -4.90 8.75
N VAL A 81 9.87 -5.80 7.90
CA VAL A 81 10.32 -7.15 8.29
C VAL A 81 11.83 -7.36 8.08
N ARG A 82 12.56 -6.32 7.69
CA ARG A 82 13.98 -6.42 7.30
C ARG A 82 14.83 -7.10 8.37
N ARG A 83 14.62 -6.74 9.64
CA ARG A 83 15.38 -7.31 10.76
C ARG A 83 15.14 -8.81 10.90
N GLU A 84 13.89 -9.23 10.75
CA GLU A 84 13.49 -10.63 10.88
C GLU A 84 13.98 -11.48 9.70
N LEU A 85 14.07 -10.88 8.50
CA LEU A 85 14.71 -11.52 7.34
C LEU A 85 16.22 -11.69 7.56
N GLU A 86 16.90 -10.65 8.06
CA GLU A 86 18.33 -10.71 8.38
C GLU A 86 18.64 -11.72 9.49
N SER A 87 17.75 -11.87 10.49
CA SER A 87 17.91 -12.86 11.56
C SER A 87 17.37 -14.25 11.22
N GLY A 88 16.72 -14.43 10.07
CA GLY A 88 16.10 -15.69 9.66
C GLY A 88 14.92 -16.14 10.52
N THR A 89 14.29 -15.23 11.29
CA THR A 89 13.11 -15.57 12.11
C THR A 89 11.82 -15.53 11.30
N LEU A 90 11.82 -14.84 10.16
CA LEU A 90 10.75 -14.80 9.19
C LEU A 90 11.30 -14.95 7.78
N VAL A 91 10.45 -15.38 6.86
CA VAL A 91 10.72 -15.46 5.43
C VAL A 91 9.71 -14.60 4.69
N ALA A 92 10.20 -13.79 3.74
CA ALA A 92 9.37 -12.97 2.87
C ALA A 92 9.34 -13.57 1.46
N ILE A 93 8.13 -13.80 0.94
CA ILE A 93 7.90 -14.39 -0.37
C ILE A 93 7.18 -13.37 -1.25
N PRO A 94 7.73 -12.99 -2.41
CA PRO A 94 7.10 -12.07 -3.33
C PRO A 94 5.89 -12.69 -4.03
N PHE A 95 4.97 -11.82 -4.46
CA PHE A 95 3.84 -12.26 -5.29
C PHE A 95 4.25 -12.35 -6.76
N GLN A 96 3.91 -13.45 -7.42
CA GLN A 96 4.16 -13.60 -8.88
C GLN A 96 3.21 -12.76 -9.73
N ASP A 97 1.91 -12.73 -9.36
CA ASP A 97 0.85 -12.25 -10.27
C ASP A 97 0.43 -10.80 -10.01
N VAL A 98 1.03 -10.15 -9.00
CA VAL A 98 0.58 -8.83 -8.54
C VAL A 98 1.73 -7.98 -8.03
N GLU A 99 1.92 -6.84 -8.69
CA GLU A 99 2.76 -5.79 -8.18
C GLU A 99 1.95 -4.87 -7.24
N TRP A 100 1.99 -5.17 -5.94
CA TRP A 100 1.29 -4.38 -4.94
C TRP A 100 2.24 -3.52 -4.11
N TYR A 101 2.29 -2.23 -4.41
CA TYR A 101 3.08 -1.25 -3.67
C TYR A 101 2.23 -0.42 -2.71
N ARG A 102 2.85 0.03 -1.62
CA ARG A 102 2.25 0.95 -0.64
C ARG A 102 2.97 2.29 -0.73
N PRO A 103 2.43 3.28 -1.47
CA PRO A 103 3.08 4.56 -1.61
C PRO A 103 3.16 5.29 -0.27
N LEU A 104 4.29 5.94 -0.02
CA LEU A 104 4.49 6.87 1.09
C LEU A 104 4.26 8.29 0.59
N GLY A 105 3.66 9.13 1.42
CA GLY A 105 3.33 10.50 1.07
C GLY A 105 3.72 11.47 2.19
N ILE A 106 4.14 12.66 1.80
CA ILE A 106 4.41 13.79 2.69
C ILE A 106 3.18 14.69 2.69
N ILE A 107 2.64 14.99 3.88
CA ILE A 107 1.42 15.79 4.03
C ILE A 107 1.77 17.09 4.76
N HIS A 108 1.38 18.24 4.18
CA HIS A 108 1.48 19.56 4.80
C HIS A 108 0.22 20.39 4.56
N LYS A 109 0.00 21.43 5.38
CA LYS A 109 -1.14 22.33 5.22
C LYS A 109 -0.99 23.13 3.92
N ARG A 110 -2.07 23.18 3.10
CA ARG A 110 -2.10 23.89 1.81
C ARG A 110 -1.68 25.36 1.91
N HIS A 111 -2.13 26.05 2.95
CA HIS A 111 -1.92 27.50 3.13
C HIS A 111 -0.75 27.85 4.05
N LYS A 112 0.14 26.89 4.35
CA LYS A 112 1.34 27.14 5.15
C LYS A 112 2.56 26.90 4.30
N ALA A 113 3.29 27.96 3.98
CA ALA A 113 4.59 27.85 3.33
C ALA A 113 5.52 27.01 4.21
N LEU A 114 6.21 26.06 3.58
CA LEU A 114 7.29 25.33 4.24
C LEU A 114 8.48 26.27 4.39
N THR A 115 9.12 26.24 5.56
CA THR A 115 10.37 26.98 5.78
C THR A 115 11.48 26.37 4.93
N THR A 116 12.56 27.12 4.67
CA THR A 116 13.73 26.62 3.93
C THR A 116 14.28 25.30 4.51
N PRO A 117 14.44 25.13 5.83
CA PRO A 117 14.85 23.84 6.40
C PRO A 117 13.85 22.70 6.12
N CYS A 118 12.53 22.97 6.15
CA CYS A 118 11.53 21.96 5.83
C CYS A 118 11.57 21.55 4.35
N LEU A 119 11.76 22.51 3.44
CA LEU A 119 11.93 22.21 2.01
C LEU A 119 13.16 21.34 1.77
N LYS A 120 14.30 21.71 2.37
CA LYS A 120 15.53 20.90 2.29
C LYS A 120 15.35 19.51 2.88
N PHE A 121 14.60 19.38 3.97
CA PHE A 121 14.27 18.07 4.52
C PHE A 121 13.38 17.23 3.58
N VAL A 122 12.40 17.85 2.93
CA VAL A 122 11.56 17.16 1.92
C VAL A 122 12.38 16.71 0.71
N GLU A 123 13.34 17.54 0.26
CA GLU A 123 14.29 17.18 -0.80
C GLU A 123 15.11 15.94 -0.40
N LEU A 124 15.74 15.95 0.78
CA LEU A 124 16.51 14.82 1.30
C LEU A 124 15.68 13.52 1.41
N LEU A 125 14.43 13.63 1.87
CA LEU A 125 13.53 12.48 1.95
C LEU A 125 13.20 11.89 0.56
N ARG A 126 13.18 12.71 -0.49
CA ARG A 126 12.92 12.25 -1.87
C ARG A 126 14.15 11.62 -2.52
N GLU A 127 15.33 12.22 -2.36
CA GLU A 127 16.59 11.70 -2.92
C GLU A 127 16.92 10.29 -2.41
N SER A 128 16.57 9.99 -1.15
CA SER A 128 16.82 8.66 -0.55
C SER A 128 15.96 7.52 -1.14
N VAL A 129 14.90 7.84 -1.89
CA VAL A 129 14.00 6.85 -2.51
C VAL A 129 14.51 6.45 -3.90
N ASP A 130 15.11 7.37 -4.66
CA ASP A 130 15.64 7.10 -6.01
C ASP A 130 16.89 6.20 -6.01
N ASN A 131 17.64 6.18 -4.90
CA ASN A 131 18.82 5.32 -4.72
C ASN A 131 18.47 3.89 -4.25
N GLY A 132 17.18 3.59 -4.03
CA GLY A 132 16.69 2.27 -3.65
C GLY A 132 15.86 1.65 -4.78
N SER A 133 16.50 1.27 -5.88
CA SER A 133 15.84 0.55 -6.98
C SER A 133 15.23 -0.78 -6.48
N PRO A 134 14.00 -1.16 -6.89
CA PRO A 134 13.39 -2.45 -6.55
C PRO A 134 14.09 -3.69 -7.15
N ALA A 135 15.16 -3.52 -7.94
CA ALA A 135 15.65 -4.53 -8.88
C ALA A 135 17.00 -5.19 -8.53
N GLU A 136 17.53 -5.04 -7.32
CA GLU A 136 18.77 -5.71 -6.90
C GLU A 136 18.55 -6.61 -5.67
N TRP A 137 17.67 -7.59 -5.80
CA TRP A 137 17.59 -8.72 -4.86
C TRP A 137 17.87 -10.01 -5.63
N GLY A 138 18.91 -10.73 -5.21
CA GLY A 138 19.63 -11.74 -5.99
C GLY A 138 18.75 -12.81 -6.66
N GLY A 139 18.84 -12.86 -7.99
CA GLY A 139 18.27 -13.87 -8.87
C GLY A 139 18.39 -13.41 -10.32
N ASN A 140 19.31 -14.02 -11.07
CA ASN A 140 19.67 -13.88 -12.49
C ASN A 140 19.02 -12.77 -13.37
N SER A 141 19.90 -12.06 -14.08
CA SER A 141 19.64 -11.04 -15.10
C SER A 141 18.82 -11.52 -16.31
N GLU A 142 17.78 -10.77 -16.69
CA GLU A 142 17.53 -10.33 -18.08
C GLU A 142 16.39 -9.28 -18.16
N GLY A 143 16.77 -8.05 -18.54
CA GLY A 143 15.99 -6.99 -19.22
C GLY A 143 14.54 -6.66 -18.83
N ILE A 144 14.31 -5.44 -18.32
CA ILE A 144 12.99 -4.78 -18.37
C ILE A 144 13.14 -3.34 -18.92
N PRO A 145 12.40 -2.96 -19.98
CA PRO A 145 12.32 -1.59 -20.47
C PRO A 145 11.17 -0.76 -19.88
N GLY A 146 11.46 0.50 -19.54
CA GLY A 146 10.62 1.67 -19.85
C GLY A 146 9.57 2.12 -18.81
N ASP A 147 9.86 3.25 -18.15
CA ASP A 147 8.97 4.01 -17.26
C ASP A 147 7.64 4.48 -17.91
N PRO A 148 6.50 4.41 -17.20
CA PRO A 148 5.35 5.25 -17.52
C PRO A 148 5.50 6.65 -16.88
N LYS A 149 5.76 7.64 -17.75
CA LYS A 149 5.76 9.10 -17.55
C LYS A 149 5.01 9.62 -16.32
N THR A 150 5.73 10.38 -15.49
CA THR A 150 5.18 11.39 -14.57
C THR A 150 4.47 12.52 -15.33
N PRO A 151 3.33 13.05 -14.87
CA PRO A 151 2.76 14.26 -15.44
C PRO A 151 3.56 15.48 -14.96
N SER A 152 4.14 16.19 -15.92
CA SER A 152 4.80 17.49 -15.75
C SER A 152 3.83 18.54 -15.19
N LEU A 153 4.19 19.16 -14.06
CA LEU A 153 3.63 20.42 -13.60
C LEU A 153 4.49 21.55 -14.18
N ALA A 154 4.12 22.04 -15.35
CA ALA A 154 4.55 23.33 -15.87
C ALA A 154 3.30 24.21 -15.99
N GLY A 155 3.35 25.38 -15.37
CA GLY A 155 2.28 26.36 -15.40
C GLY A 155 2.11 26.96 -16.80
N ASP A 156 0.87 27.35 -17.07
CA ASP A 156 0.58 28.38 -18.05
C ASP A 156 -0.37 29.36 -17.35
N SER A 157 0.16 30.56 -17.11
CA SER A 157 -0.60 31.77 -16.84
C SER A 157 -0.94 32.38 -18.20
N ASP A 158 -2.22 32.69 -18.40
CA ASP A 158 -2.78 33.83 -19.18
C ASP A 158 -4.27 33.48 -19.40
N GLU A 159 -5.18 33.99 -18.58
CA GLU A 159 -5.89 35.26 -18.80
C GLU A 159 -6.89 35.19 -19.97
N GLU A 160 -8.15 34.83 -19.66
CA GLU A 160 -9.28 35.50 -20.29
C GLU A 160 -10.47 35.57 -19.32
N SER A 161 -10.78 36.80 -18.91
CA SER A 161 -11.99 37.17 -18.20
C SER A 161 -13.16 37.29 -19.17
N ARG A 162 -14.33 36.74 -18.81
CA ARG A 162 -15.65 37.32 -19.15
C ARG A 162 -16.77 36.73 -18.27
N GLU A 163 -17.32 37.61 -17.42
CA GLU A 163 -18.72 37.75 -16.99
C GLU A 163 -19.74 37.26 -18.05
N VAL A 164 -20.99 36.84 -17.79
CA VAL A 164 -21.97 37.09 -16.71
C VAL A 164 -23.12 36.06 -16.82
N ALA A 165 -23.75 35.81 -15.68
CA ALA A 165 -25.19 35.64 -15.42
C ALA A 165 -26.04 34.55 -16.13
N SER A 166 -26.71 33.78 -15.26
CA SER A 166 -28.10 33.26 -15.29
C SER A 166 -28.09 31.74 -15.00
N GLY A 167 -28.60 31.22 -13.90
CA GLY A 167 -29.61 31.73 -12.98
C GLY A 167 -31.00 31.24 -13.36
N GLU A 168 -31.18 29.94 -13.58
CA GLU A 168 -32.50 29.32 -13.71
C GLU A 168 -32.64 28.11 -12.77
N LEU A 169 -33.31 28.41 -11.64
CA LEU A 169 -34.49 27.72 -11.11
C LEU A 169 -34.44 26.19 -10.93
N ALA A 170 -34.22 25.80 -9.68
CA ALA A 170 -34.77 24.57 -9.11
C ALA A 170 -36.23 24.80 -8.70
N THR A 171 -37.16 24.07 -9.30
CA THR A 171 -38.50 23.82 -8.74
C THR A 171 -38.96 22.40 -9.06
N SER A 172 -38.89 21.50 -8.09
CA SER A 172 -39.61 20.21 -7.97
C SER A 172 -39.14 19.57 -6.66
N ALA A 173 -39.95 19.06 -5.74
CA ALA A 173 -41.39 18.91 -5.67
C ALA A 173 -41.75 18.67 -4.19
N GLU A 174 -42.74 19.38 -3.66
CA GLU A 174 -43.49 19.00 -2.47
C GLU A 174 -44.97 19.03 -2.84
N SER A 175 -45.59 17.85 -2.89
CA SER A 175 -46.98 17.62 -2.49
C SER A 175 -47.22 16.12 -2.52
N HIS A 176 -47.51 15.55 -1.35
CA HIS A 176 -48.53 14.52 -1.10
C HIS A 176 -48.40 14.11 0.37
N SER A 177 -49.27 14.68 1.23
CA SER A 177 -50.07 13.93 2.20
C SER A 177 -50.79 14.93 3.11
N ALA A 178 -52.09 15.07 2.88
CA ALA A 178 -53.03 15.60 3.86
C ALA A 178 -53.77 14.41 4.46
N SER A 179 -53.72 14.28 5.79
CA SER A 179 -54.72 13.67 6.66
C SER A 179 -54.52 14.24 8.04
#